data_AF-A0A923PY44-F1
#
_entry.id   AF-A0A923PY44-F1
#
_cell.length_a   1.000
_cell.length_b   1.000
_cell.length_c   1.000
_cell.angle_alpha   90.00
_cell.angle_beta   90.00
_cell.angle_gamma   90.00
#
_symmetry.space_group_name_H-M   'P 1'
#
loop_
_entity.id
_entity.type
_entity.pdbx_description
1 polymer ?
#
loop_
_entity_poly.entity_id
_entity_poly.type
_entity_poly.pdbx_seq_one_letter_code
_entity_poly.pdbx_strand_id
1 'polypeptide(L)'
;MKSVFLAIFGTIVLSAAITQAERKEDLSTLVKLNFAEAPTCDGRPEFITEVRPQILGGFEKLPKLVLVASESDYYIESKSNGGDVRIHSYQSFRSASAKEKSKIICGSSKTPESGRFALFAPTLIDTTLAKKVGQSLWQFQMLTDKRGFSVWNQRSLAFSENESLEKNVLQFGGNYRIYQLSPDQYEVVISKDEGGLVQYLSVKYDVVKNF
;
A
#
# COMPACT_ATOMS: atom_id res chain seq x y z
N MET A 1 -51.82 -5.30 50.88
CA MET A 1 -50.68 -5.42 51.83
C MET A 1 -49.82 -6.60 51.42
N LYS A 2 -48.49 -6.37 51.34
CA LYS A 2 -47.36 -7.32 51.51
C LYS A 2 -47.33 -8.56 50.60
N SER A 3 -46.42 -8.61 49.60
CA SER A 3 -45.02 -9.15 49.66
C SER A 3 -44.97 -10.69 49.70
N VAL A 4 -44.00 -11.46 49.18
CA VAL A 4 -42.77 -11.39 48.35
C VAL A 4 -42.34 -12.89 48.22
N PHE A 5 -41.61 -13.30 47.16
CA PHE A 5 -40.59 -14.39 47.05
C PHE A 5 -40.65 -14.96 45.61
N LEU A 6 -39.78 -14.64 44.63
CA LEU A 6 -38.31 -14.75 44.45
C LEU A 6 -37.79 -16.19 44.19
N ALA A 7 -37.21 -16.38 42.98
CA ALA A 7 -36.15 -17.32 42.54
C ALA A 7 -36.49 -17.95 41.16
N ILE A 8 -35.88 -17.52 40.05
CA ILE A 8 -34.58 -17.95 39.43
C ILE A 8 -34.68 -19.27 38.65
N PHE A 9 -34.33 -19.22 37.36
CA PHE A 9 -33.69 -20.21 36.45
C PHE A 9 -34.19 -19.86 35.03
N GLY A 10 -33.46 -19.12 34.17
CA GLY A 10 -32.26 -19.54 33.42
C GLY A 10 -32.70 -20.32 32.16
N THR A 11 -32.25 -20.12 30.92
CA THR A 11 -31.32 -19.18 30.25
C THR A 11 -31.35 -19.55 28.74
N ILE A 12 -31.08 -18.60 27.83
CA ILE A 12 -30.41 -18.79 26.51
C ILE A 12 -31.30 -19.44 25.41
N VAL A 13 -31.44 -19.04 24.14
CA VAL A 13 -30.62 -18.38 23.09
C VAL A 13 -31.67 -17.75 22.14
N LEU A 14 -31.54 -16.54 21.59
CA LEU A 14 -31.06 -16.32 20.20
C LEU A 14 -30.91 -14.82 19.94
N SER A 15 -30.03 -14.16 20.69
CA SER A 15 -29.42 -12.93 20.19
C SER A 15 -28.46 -13.36 19.09
N ALA A 16 -28.88 -13.28 17.83
CA ALA A 16 -27.94 -13.22 16.71
C ALA A 16 -27.18 -11.89 16.85
N ALA A 17 -26.27 -11.86 17.82
CA ALA A 17 -25.20 -10.90 17.86
C ALA A 17 -24.53 -11.04 16.51
N ILE A 18 -24.64 -9.95 15.73
CA ILE A 18 -23.79 -9.67 14.60
C ILE A 18 -22.38 -9.94 15.13
N THR A 19 -21.88 -11.13 14.80
CA THR A 19 -20.46 -11.44 14.86
C THR A 19 -19.84 -10.44 13.90
N GLN A 20 -19.52 -9.25 14.44
CA GLN A 20 -18.21 -8.69 14.26
C GLN A 20 -17.26 -9.83 14.56
N ALA A 21 -17.03 -10.64 13.54
CA ALA A 21 -15.76 -11.28 13.36
C ALA A 21 -14.78 -10.12 13.50
N GLU A 22 -14.23 -10.01 14.70
CA GLU A 22 -12.79 -9.94 14.88
C GLU A 22 -12.16 -10.94 13.89
N ARG A 23 -12.19 -10.62 12.60
CA ARG A 23 -11.02 -10.82 11.79
C ARG A 23 -9.98 -9.95 12.49
N LYS A 24 -9.31 -10.57 13.48
CA LYS A 24 -7.86 -10.52 13.51
C LYS A 24 -7.42 -10.87 12.09
N GLU A 25 -7.49 -9.90 11.17
CA GLU A 25 -6.45 -9.79 10.18
C GLU A 25 -5.21 -9.66 11.03
N ASP A 26 -4.55 -10.81 11.21
CA ASP A 26 -3.25 -10.92 11.81
C ASP A 26 -2.44 -9.79 11.22
N LEU A 27 -2.17 -8.76 12.03
CA LEU A 27 -1.58 -7.48 11.63
C LEU A 27 -0.53 -7.79 10.57
N SER A 28 -0.85 -7.46 9.32
CA SER A 28 -0.14 -7.88 8.13
C SER A 28 1.36 -7.88 8.38
N THR A 29 1.87 -9.07 8.72
CA THR A 29 3.23 -9.40 9.17
C THR A 29 4.19 -8.23 9.04
N LEU A 30 4.21 -7.37 10.06
CA LEU A 30 5.06 -6.19 10.09
C LEU A 30 6.50 -6.67 9.87
N VAL A 31 7.07 -6.34 8.71
CA VAL A 31 8.43 -6.74 8.39
C VAL A 31 9.36 -5.73 9.05
N LYS A 32 9.81 -6.09 10.26
CA LYS A 32 10.89 -5.41 10.97
C LYS A 32 12.20 -5.96 10.44
N LEU A 33 12.97 -5.12 9.75
CA LEU A 33 14.31 -5.47 9.29
C LEU A 33 15.33 -4.55 9.97
N ASN A 34 16.38 -5.17 10.49
CA ASN A 34 17.44 -4.50 11.24
C ASN A 34 18.38 -3.77 10.25
N PHE A 35 18.72 -2.51 10.57
CA PHE A 35 19.60 -1.68 9.73
C PHE A 35 20.94 -2.36 9.41
N ALA A 36 21.48 -3.13 10.35
CA ALA A 36 22.78 -3.78 10.20
C ALA A 36 22.81 -4.91 9.16
N GLU A 37 21.64 -5.43 8.75
CA GLU A 37 21.54 -6.57 7.84
C GLU A 37 21.13 -6.16 6.42
N ALA A 38 20.66 -4.93 6.22
CA ALA A 38 20.28 -4.43 4.90
C ALA A 38 21.53 -4.02 4.11
N PRO A 39 21.66 -4.44 2.83
CA PRO A 39 22.76 -3.96 1.99
C PRO A 39 22.60 -2.45 1.71
N THR A 40 23.71 -1.80 1.35
CA THR A 40 23.70 -0.37 1.00
C THR A 40 22.98 -0.15 -0.34
N CYS A 41 22.32 1.01 -0.49
CA CYS A 41 21.63 1.33 -1.75
C CYS A 41 22.58 1.86 -2.82
N ASP A 42 22.98 0.97 -3.72
CA ASP A 42 23.81 1.29 -4.90
C ASP A 42 22.93 1.81 -6.05
N GLY A 43 22.51 3.07 -5.93
CA GLY A 43 21.77 3.79 -6.98
C GLY A 43 20.26 3.85 -6.79
N ARG A 44 19.57 4.28 -7.85
CA ARG A 44 18.10 4.41 -7.88
C ARG A 44 17.47 3.20 -8.60
N PRO A 45 16.30 2.73 -8.15
CA PRO A 45 15.54 1.70 -8.84
C PRO A 45 15.20 2.05 -10.29
N GLU A 46 15.09 1.01 -11.14
CA GLU A 46 14.81 1.16 -12.58
C GLU A 46 13.50 1.90 -12.87
N PHE A 47 12.45 1.70 -12.07
CA PHE A 47 11.16 2.38 -12.28
C PHE A 47 11.22 3.91 -12.09
N ILE A 48 12.33 4.44 -11.56
CA ILE A 48 12.60 5.88 -11.43
C ILE A 48 13.47 6.38 -12.58
N THR A 49 14.42 5.57 -13.06
CA THR A 49 15.45 5.98 -14.01
C THR A 49 15.10 5.67 -15.46
N GLU A 50 14.25 4.68 -15.71
CA GLU A 50 13.88 4.25 -17.04
C GLU A 50 12.90 5.21 -17.72
N VAL A 51 13.17 5.52 -18.99
CA VAL A 51 12.29 6.35 -19.82
C VAL A 51 11.29 5.43 -20.51
N ARG A 52 10.04 5.42 -20.02
CA ARG A 52 8.94 4.61 -20.57
C ARG A 52 7.85 5.51 -21.15
N PRO A 53 7.15 5.10 -22.24
CA PRO A 53 5.98 5.82 -22.72
C PRO A 53 4.88 5.85 -21.65
N GLN A 54 4.53 7.04 -21.19
CA GLN A 54 3.46 7.24 -20.22
C GLN A 54 2.10 7.24 -20.91
N ILE A 55 1.10 6.61 -20.29
CA ILE A 55 -0.31 6.81 -20.63
C ILE A 55 -0.74 8.19 -20.13
N LEU A 56 -0.98 9.11 -21.06
CA LEU A 56 -1.44 10.47 -20.76
C LEU A 56 -2.95 10.49 -20.50
N GLY A 57 -3.40 11.34 -19.58
CA GLY A 57 -4.82 11.51 -19.25
C GLY A 57 -5.35 10.60 -18.14
N GLY A 58 -4.47 9.92 -17.41
CA GLY A 58 -4.82 9.28 -16.14
C GLY A 58 -5.57 7.95 -16.27
N PHE A 59 -6.22 7.54 -15.17
CA PHE A 59 -6.91 6.24 -15.08
C PHE A 59 -8.08 6.11 -16.06
N GLU A 60 -8.69 7.23 -16.48
CA GLU A 60 -9.81 7.22 -17.44
C GLU A 60 -9.41 6.82 -18.87
N LYS A 61 -8.11 6.91 -19.20
CA LYS A 61 -7.58 6.52 -20.51
C LYS A 61 -7.14 5.06 -20.58
N LEU A 62 -7.19 4.35 -19.46
CA LEU A 62 -6.98 2.90 -19.47
C LEU A 62 -8.11 2.22 -20.25
N PRO A 63 -7.82 1.11 -20.96
CA PRO A 63 -8.87 0.26 -21.50
C PRO A 63 -9.80 -0.23 -20.38
N LYS A 64 -11.02 -0.63 -20.74
CA LYS A 64 -12.01 -1.18 -19.78
C LYS A 64 -11.53 -2.52 -19.25
N LEU A 65 -10.90 -2.52 -18.09
CA LEU A 65 -10.19 -3.65 -17.51
C LEU A 65 -10.40 -3.67 -16.01
N VAL A 66 -10.13 -4.82 -15.41
CA VAL A 66 -9.91 -4.95 -13.97
C VAL A 66 -8.43 -5.24 -13.77
N LEU A 67 -7.76 -4.42 -12.96
CA LEU A 67 -6.34 -4.52 -12.64
C LEU A 67 -6.18 -4.85 -11.15
N VAL A 68 -5.35 -5.85 -10.84
CA VAL A 68 -5.05 -6.26 -9.46
C VAL A 68 -3.56 -6.14 -9.23
N ALA A 69 -3.17 -5.48 -8.13
CA ALA A 69 -1.76 -5.31 -7.79
C ALA A 69 -1.09 -6.67 -7.55
N SER A 70 0.06 -6.86 -8.19
CA SER A 70 0.86 -8.08 -8.11
C SER A 70 2.10 -7.90 -7.23
N GLU A 71 2.75 -6.74 -7.35
CA GLU A 71 3.89 -6.35 -6.51
C GLU A 71 4.02 -4.83 -6.39
N SER A 72 4.83 -4.40 -5.42
CA SER A 72 5.15 -2.99 -5.22
C SER A 72 6.59 -2.78 -4.76
N ASP A 73 7.19 -1.71 -5.23
CA ASP A 73 8.49 -1.19 -4.79
C ASP A 73 8.31 0.19 -4.19
N TYR A 74 8.73 0.37 -2.94
CA TYR A 74 8.70 1.65 -2.25
C TYR A 74 10.13 2.12 -1.99
N TYR A 75 10.49 3.23 -2.63
CA TYR A 75 11.79 3.86 -2.52
C TYR A 75 11.68 5.27 -1.94
N ILE A 76 12.58 5.61 -1.02
CA ILE A 76 12.66 6.94 -0.40
C ILE A 76 14.07 7.43 -0.54
N GLU A 77 14.24 8.69 -0.91
CA GLU A 77 15.56 9.33 -0.94
C GLU A 77 15.56 10.78 -0.46
N SER A 78 16.70 11.22 0.05
CA SER A 78 16.93 12.63 0.37
C SER A 78 17.25 13.46 -0.88
N LYS A 79 16.71 14.68 -0.93
CA LYS A 79 17.08 15.71 -1.92
C LYS A 79 18.31 16.51 -1.54
N SER A 80 18.72 16.50 -0.28
CA SER A 80 19.85 17.33 0.18
C SER A 80 21.19 16.71 -0.24
N ASN A 81 22.08 17.53 -0.79
CA ASN A 81 23.40 17.13 -1.31
C ASN A 81 24.44 16.78 -0.20
N GLY A 82 24.02 16.17 0.93
CA GLY A 82 24.87 15.93 2.11
C GLY A 82 24.67 14.63 2.93
N GLY A 83 23.79 13.70 2.51
CA GLY A 83 23.72 12.26 2.91
C GLY A 83 23.24 11.93 4.36
N ASP A 84 22.43 10.91 4.65
CA ASP A 84 21.75 9.88 3.85
C ASP A 84 20.27 9.81 4.29
N VAL A 85 19.35 9.55 3.36
CA VAL A 85 18.34 8.49 3.53
C VAL A 85 18.15 7.93 2.13
N ARG A 86 18.36 6.62 1.96
CA ARG A 86 17.91 5.84 0.81
C ARG A 86 17.38 4.53 1.34
N ILE A 87 16.12 4.24 1.09
CA ILE A 87 15.50 3.01 1.56
C ILE A 87 14.71 2.46 0.40
N HIS A 88 14.93 1.18 0.09
CA HIS A 88 14.17 0.48 -0.93
C HIS A 88 13.56 -0.75 -0.30
N SER A 89 12.25 -0.88 -0.40
CA SER A 89 11.50 -2.05 0.02
C SER A 89 10.65 -2.60 -1.10
N TYR A 90 10.43 -3.91 -1.04
CA TYR A 90 9.63 -4.67 -1.97
C TYR A 90 8.52 -5.40 -1.23
N GLN A 91 7.35 -5.50 -1.86
CA GLN A 91 6.27 -6.37 -1.43
C GLN A 91 5.66 -7.11 -2.63
N SER A 92 5.43 -8.42 -2.46
CA SER A 92 4.61 -9.23 -3.35
C SER A 92 3.22 -9.42 -2.75
N PHE A 93 2.19 -9.24 -3.56
CA PHE A 93 0.79 -9.57 -3.22
C PHE A 93 0.42 -10.99 -3.64
N ARG A 94 1.27 -11.66 -4.42
CA ARG A 94 1.04 -13.00 -4.98
C ARG A 94 1.72 -14.11 -4.19
N SER A 95 2.86 -13.82 -3.54
CA SER A 95 3.57 -14.86 -2.80
C SER A 95 2.86 -15.23 -1.49
N ALA A 96 2.65 -16.53 -1.30
CA ALA A 96 2.19 -17.10 -0.04
C ALA A 96 3.33 -17.25 1.00
N SER A 97 4.60 -17.17 0.57
CA SER A 97 5.75 -17.29 1.44
C SER A 97 6.02 -15.97 2.17
N ALA A 98 5.98 -15.98 3.51
CA ALA A 98 6.23 -14.78 4.32
C ALA A 98 7.59 -14.12 4.01
N LYS A 99 8.62 -14.90 3.65
CA LYS A 99 9.96 -14.40 3.32
C LYS A 99 10.03 -13.70 1.95
N GLU A 100 9.14 -14.05 1.03
CA GLU A 100 9.07 -13.45 -0.31
C GLU A 100 7.99 -12.37 -0.40
N LYS A 101 7.06 -12.37 0.55
CA LYS A 101 5.94 -11.42 0.61
C LYS A 101 6.42 -10.00 0.81
N SER A 102 7.44 -9.76 1.66
CA SER A 102 7.95 -8.42 1.91
C SER A 102 9.42 -8.46 2.35
N LYS A 103 10.24 -7.57 1.80
CA LYS A 103 11.67 -7.45 2.14
C LYS A 103 12.18 -6.02 1.95
N ILE A 104 13.16 -5.63 2.76
CA ILE A 104 14.00 -4.46 2.45
C ILE A 104 15.03 -4.93 1.41
N ILE A 105 15.08 -4.23 0.28
CA ILE A 105 16.08 -4.47 -0.77
C ILE A 105 17.41 -3.85 -0.36
N CYS A 106 17.40 -2.60 0.11
CA CYS A 106 18.58 -1.89 0.59
C CYS A 106 18.20 -0.77 1.56
N GLY A 107 19.17 -0.33 2.37
CA GLY A 107 19.00 0.77 3.32
C GLY A 107 20.28 1.57 3.52
N SER A 108 20.13 2.90 3.60
CA SER A 108 21.16 3.86 3.95
C SER A 108 20.49 4.99 4.75
N SER A 109 21.06 5.42 5.86
CA SER A 109 20.50 6.52 6.66
C SER A 109 21.61 7.17 7.48
N LYS A 110 21.60 8.50 7.51
CA LYS A 110 22.08 9.31 8.62
C LYS A 110 21.10 10.47 8.87
N THR A 111 19.84 10.13 9.10
CA THR A 111 18.84 11.02 9.73
C THR A 111 18.91 10.94 11.25
N PRO A 112 18.83 12.06 12.00
CA PRO A 112 18.92 12.03 13.47
C PRO A 112 17.69 11.41 14.17
N GLU A 113 16.59 11.17 13.44
CA GLU A 113 15.27 10.94 14.02
C GLU A 113 14.45 9.87 13.30
N SER A 114 13.44 9.37 14.02
CA SER A 114 12.42 8.48 13.51
C SER A 114 11.53 9.20 12.49
N GLY A 115 11.57 8.77 11.23
CA GLY A 115 10.67 9.24 10.18
C GLY A 115 9.56 8.24 9.89
N ARG A 116 8.34 8.73 9.70
CA ARG A 116 7.21 7.93 9.20
C ARG A 116 6.82 8.43 7.82
N PHE A 117 6.81 7.52 6.86
CA PHE A 117 6.51 7.78 5.47
C PHE A 117 5.29 6.99 5.06
N ALA A 118 4.46 7.60 4.23
CA ALA A 118 3.28 6.95 3.71
C ALA A 118 2.92 7.47 2.32
N LEU A 119 2.65 6.53 1.42
CA LEU A 119 2.03 6.78 0.13
C LEU A 119 0.75 5.97 0.01
N PHE A 120 -0.19 6.47 -0.77
CA PHE A 120 -1.43 5.77 -1.05
C PHE A 120 -1.48 5.40 -2.52
N ALA A 121 -1.78 4.14 -2.81
CA ALA A 121 -1.90 3.63 -4.18
C ALA A 121 -3.06 2.64 -4.29
N PRO A 122 -3.66 2.51 -5.48
CA PRO A 122 -4.62 1.45 -5.70
C PRO A 122 -3.96 0.07 -5.61
N THR A 123 -4.73 -0.91 -5.17
CA THR A 123 -4.39 -2.34 -5.30
C THR A 123 -5.44 -3.09 -6.11
N LEU A 124 -6.59 -2.46 -6.35
CA LEU A 124 -7.63 -2.90 -7.25
C LEU A 124 -8.11 -1.68 -8.03
N ILE A 125 -8.06 -1.77 -9.36
CA ILE A 125 -8.57 -0.74 -10.27
C ILE A 125 -9.61 -1.38 -11.18
N ASP A 126 -10.83 -0.87 -11.17
CA ASP A 126 -11.90 -1.26 -12.11
C ASP A 126 -12.23 -0.08 -13.03
N THR A 127 -11.82 -0.17 -14.29
CA THR A 127 -12.13 0.84 -15.33
C THR A 127 -13.28 0.39 -16.23
N THR A 128 -13.96 -0.71 -15.89
CA THR A 128 -15.16 -1.15 -16.61
C THR A 128 -16.31 -0.17 -16.38
N LEU A 129 -17.24 -0.11 -17.33
CA LEU A 129 -18.41 0.79 -17.21
C LEU A 129 -19.31 0.42 -16.03
N ALA A 130 -19.40 -0.87 -15.71
CA ALA A 130 -20.26 -1.37 -14.65
C ALA A 130 -19.63 -1.25 -13.26
N LYS A 131 -18.31 -1.04 -13.15
CA LYS A 131 -17.55 -0.95 -11.89
C LYS A 131 -17.89 -2.09 -10.90
N LYS A 132 -18.01 -3.33 -11.41
CA LYS A 132 -18.53 -4.48 -10.66
C LYS A 132 -17.74 -4.80 -9.39
N VAL A 133 -16.42 -4.58 -9.39
CA VAL A 133 -15.56 -4.91 -8.23
C VAL A 133 -15.14 -3.68 -7.43
N GLY A 134 -15.42 -2.49 -7.93
CA GLY A 134 -15.08 -1.23 -7.28
C GLY A 134 -13.57 -0.95 -7.28
N GLN A 135 -13.13 -0.15 -6.31
CA GLN A 135 -11.74 0.28 -6.17
C GLN A 135 -11.23 -0.09 -4.77
N SER A 136 -9.92 -0.29 -4.64
CA SER A 136 -9.27 -0.46 -3.35
C SER A 136 -7.99 0.34 -3.32
N LEU A 137 -7.86 1.28 -2.38
CA LEU A 137 -6.59 1.97 -2.11
C LEU A 137 -5.96 1.44 -0.83
N TRP A 138 -4.65 1.30 -0.87
CA TRP A 138 -3.85 0.88 0.26
C TRP A 138 -2.90 2.00 0.65
N GLN A 139 -2.65 2.09 1.95
CA GLN A 139 -1.60 2.92 2.50
C GLN A 139 -0.34 2.07 2.63
N PHE A 140 0.70 2.48 1.94
CA PHE A 140 2.03 1.89 1.98
C PHE A 140 2.86 2.67 2.96
N GLN A 141 3.34 2.03 4.02
CA GLN A 141 3.99 2.76 5.12
C GLN A 141 5.39 2.24 5.38
N MET A 142 6.26 3.18 5.70
CA MET A 142 7.62 2.90 6.13
C MET A 142 7.90 3.72 7.39
N LEU A 143 8.34 3.04 8.44
CA LEU A 143 8.90 3.65 9.63
C LEU A 143 10.40 3.46 9.61
N THR A 144 11.09 4.52 9.95
CA THR A 144 12.52 4.53 10.20
C THR A 144 12.70 4.89 11.67
N ASP A 145 13.58 4.18 12.37
CA ASP A 145 13.99 4.52 13.73
C ASP A 145 15.49 4.22 13.91
N LYS A 146 16.01 4.41 15.13
CA LYS A 146 17.42 4.14 15.45
C LYS A 146 17.82 2.66 15.31
N ARG A 147 16.86 1.74 15.24
CA ARG A 147 17.05 0.28 15.19
C ARG A 147 16.90 -0.27 13.76
N GLY A 148 16.22 0.45 12.87
CA GLY A 148 16.15 0.12 11.45
C GLY A 148 14.86 0.57 10.79
N PHE A 149 14.36 -0.29 9.90
CA PHE A 149 13.22 0.00 9.05
C PHE A 149 12.11 -1.01 9.26
N SER A 150 10.88 -0.51 9.30
CA SER A 150 9.68 -1.34 9.31
C SER A 150 8.78 -0.93 8.17
N VAL A 151 8.29 -1.91 7.42
CA VAL A 151 7.33 -1.70 6.34
C VAL A 151 6.05 -2.46 6.67
N TRP A 152 4.91 -1.78 6.50
CA TRP A 152 3.60 -2.40 6.62
C TRP A 152 2.62 -1.68 5.70
N ASN A 153 1.78 -2.47 5.04
CA ASN A 153 0.80 -1.95 4.10
C ASN A 153 -0.59 -2.39 4.57
N GLN A 154 -1.55 -1.48 4.49
CA GLN A 154 -2.90 -1.72 4.96
C GLN A 154 -3.92 -1.13 3.98
N ARG A 155 -5.06 -1.80 3.82
CA ARG A 155 -6.20 -1.22 3.13
C ARG A 155 -6.64 0.05 3.86
N SER A 156 -6.80 1.14 3.14
CA SER A 156 -7.24 2.40 3.74
C SER A 156 -8.77 2.48 3.73
N LEU A 157 -9.32 2.94 4.86
CA LEU A 157 -10.75 3.24 5.02
C LEU A 157 -11.08 4.70 4.71
N ALA A 158 -10.09 5.50 4.31
CA ALA A 158 -10.24 6.94 4.12
C ALA A 158 -11.04 7.34 2.87
N PHE A 159 -11.61 6.39 2.11
CA PHE A 159 -12.29 6.67 0.87
C PHE A 159 -13.78 6.89 1.05
N SER A 160 -14.23 8.00 0.51
CA SER A 160 -15.61 8.18 0.08
C SER A 160 -15.84 7.31 -1.16
N GLU A 161 -16.83 6.42 -1.12
CA GLU A 161 -17.26 5.62 -2.29
C GLU A 161 -17.65 6.47 -3.50
N ASN A 162 -17.95 7.76 -3.27
CA ASN A 162 -18.43 8.70 -4.28
C ASN A 162 -17.30 9.49 -4.98
N GLU A 163 -16.05 9.40 -4.53
CA GLU A 163 -14.93 10.13 -5.13
C GLU A 163 -14.21 9.33 -6.21
N SER A 164 -13.78 10.00 -7.28
CA SER A 164 -13.04 9.35 -8.36
C SER A 164 -11.68 8.82 -7.87
N LEU A 165 -11.24 7.68 -8.42
CA LEU A 165 -9.94 7.09 -8.08
C LEU A 165 -8.79 8.10 -8.25
N GLU A 166 -8.81 8.85 -9.35
CA GLU A 166 -7.79 9.85 -9.63
C GLU A 166 -7.73 10.93 -8.55
N LYS A 167 -8.89 11.45 -8.12
CA LYS A 167 -8.95 12.45 -7.05
C LYS A 167 -8.36 11.90 -5.76
N ASN A 168 -8.70 10.67 -5.40
CA ASN A 168 -8.17 9.98 -4.22
C ASN A 168 -6.64 9.81 -4.28
N VAL A 169 -6.11 9.38 -5.44
CA VAL A 169 -4.65 9.23 -5.62
C VAL A 169 -3.94 10.58 -5.53
N LEU A 170 -4.46 11.63 -6.16
CA LEU A 170 -3.87 12.96 -6.11
C LEU A 170 -3.93 13.58 -4.71
N GLN A 171 -5.02 13.36 -3.97
CA GLN A 171 -5.21 13.89 -2.63
C GLN A 171 -4.27 13.24 -1.60
N PHE A 172 -4.04 11.93 -1.69
CA PHE A 172 -3.34 11.17 -0.64
C PHE A 172 -1.98 10.59 -1.07
N GLY A 173 -1.81 10.25 -2.34
CA GLY A 173 -0.60 9.63 -2.89
C GLY A 173 0.40 10.63 -3.46
N GLY A 174 -0.06 11.75 -4.03
CA GLY A 174 0.78 12.75 -4.70
C GLY A 174 0.71 12.64 -6.23
N ASN A 175 1.79 12.97 -6.92
CA ASN A 175 1.83 12.91 -8.39
C ASN A 175 1.93 11.46 -8.85
N TYR A 176 1.24 11.08 -9.92
CA TYR A 176 1.29 9.72 -10.44
C TYR A 176 1.56 9.68 -11.96
N ARG A 177 2.09 8.55 -12.41
CA ARG A 177 2.28 8.18 -13.82
C ARG A 177 1.82 6.76 -14.03
N ILE A 178 1.28 6.47 -15.20
CA ILE A 178 0.80 5.14 -15.57
C ILE A 178 1.59 4.67 -16.79
N TYR A 179 2.07 3.44 -16.73
CA TYR A 179 2.81 2.78 -17.80
C TYR A 179 2.13 1.47 -18.16
N GLN A 180 2.16 1.13 -19.45
CA GLN A 180 1.83 -0.22 -19.91
C GLN A 180 3.14 -0.99 -20.09
N LEU A 181 3.31 -2.06 -19.31
CA LEU A 181 4.50 -2.92 -19.40
C LEU A 181 4.31 -4.00 -20.46
N SER A 182 3.09 -4.52 -20.60
CA SER A 182 2.71 -5.49 -21.61
C SER A 182 1.18 -5.41 -21.88
N PRO A 183 0.61 -6.17 -22.83
CA PRO A 183 -0.84 -6.22 -23.02
C PRO A 183 -1.63 -6.58 -21.75
N ASP A 184 -1.03 -7.36 -20.85
CA ASP A 184 -1.67 -7.89 -19.64
C ASP A 184 -1.11 -7.27 -18.35
N GLN A 185 -0.22 -6.27 -18.45
CA GLN A 185 0.44 -5.71 -17.27
C GLN A 185 0.61 -4.20 -17.35
N TYR A 186 0.29 -3.54 -16.25
CA TYR A 186 0.39 -2.11 -16.07
C TYR A 186 1.20 -1.78 -14.82
N GLU A 187 1.72 -0.57 -14.75
CA GLU A 187 2.42 -0.05 -13.58
C GLU A 187 1.94 1.37 -13.29
N VAL A 188 1.67 1.64 -12.02
CA VAL A 188 1.38 2.98 -11.52
C VAL A 188 2.53 3.39 -10.62
N VAL A 189 3.22 4.47 -11.00
CA VAL A 189 4.30 5.06 -10.21
C VAL A 189 3.78 6.33 -9.56
N ILE A 190 3.80 6.38 -8.24
CA ILE A 190 3.38 7.50 -7.42
C ILE A 190 4.60 8.14 -6.79
N SER A 191 4.62 9.47 -6.74
CA SER A 191 5.70 10.23 -6.14
C SER A 191 5.17 11.37 -5.29
N LYS A 192 5.79 11.56 -4.12
CA LYS A 192 5.49 12.65 -3.20
C LYS A 192 6.77 13.31 -2.75
N ASP A 193 6.79 14.62 -2.85
CA ASP A 193 7.86 15.48 -2.39
C ASP A 193 7.42 16.12 -1.06
N GLU A 194 8.17 15.86 0.01
CA GLU A 194 7.83 16.38 1.34
C GLU A 194 9.07 16.52 2.21
N GLY A 195 9.25 17.70 2.82
CA GLY A 195 10.27 17.91 3.85
C GLY A 195 11.72 17.67 3.40
N GLY A 196 12.03 17.88 2.12
CA GLY A 196 13.37 17.63 1.57
C GLY A 196 13.65 16.16 1.22
N LEU A 197 12.63 15.30 1.29
CA LEU A 197 12.67 13.91 0.86
C LEU A 197 11.77 13.72 -0.36
N VAL A 198 12.08 12.72 -1.17
CA VAL A 198 11.17 12.22 -2.20
C VAL A 198 10.84 10.77 -1.93
N GLN A 199 9.56 10.49 -1.94
CA GLN A 199 8.99 9.15 -1.83
C GLN A 199 8.52 8.72 -3.21
N TYR A 200 8.83 7.50 -3.60
CA TYR A 200 8.40 6.87 -4.84
C TYR A 200 7.81 5.50 -4.54
N LEU A 201 6.64 5.22 -5.08
CA LEU A 201 5.99 3.92 -4.99
C LEU A 201 5.64 3.46 -6.39
N SER A 202 6.25 2.37 -6.84
CA SER A 202 5.78 1.61 -7.99
C SER A 202 4.83 0.52 -7.51
N VAL A 203 3.69 0.39 -8.17
CA VAL A 203 2.79 -0.77 -8.03
C VAL A 203 2.59 -1.34 -9.42
N LYS A 204 2.88 -2.62 -9.60
CA LYS A 204 2.58 -3.36 -10.82
C LYS A 204 1.25 -4.08 -10.67
N TYR A 205 0.52 -4.15 -11.77
CA TYR A 205 -0.82 -4.73 -11.82
C TYR A 205 -0.92 -5.72 -12.96
N ASP A 206 -1.56 -6.85 -12.66
CA ASP A 206 -1.94 -7.84 -13.66
C ASP A 206 -3.39 -7.59 -14.09
N VAL A 207 -3.65 -7.71 -15.39
CA VAL A 207 -5.01 -7.68 -15.94
C VAL A 207 -5.74 -8.96 -15.55
N VAL A 208 -6.93 -8.83 -14.95
CA VAL A 208 -7.81 -9.97 -14.69
C VAL A 208 -8.53 -10.34 -15.98
N LYS A 209 -8.18 -11.49 -16.54
CA LYS A 209 -8.84 -12.03 -17.72
C LYS A 209 -10.24 -12.56 -17.35
N ASN A 210 -11.24 -12.31 -18.20
CA ASN A 210 -12.64 -12.78 -18.11
C ASN A 210 -13.57 -12.04 -17.12
N PHE A 211 -13.60 -10.70 -17.13
CA PHE A 211 -14.48 -9.88 -16.27
C PHE A 211 -15.61 -9.13 -17.00
#